data_AF-A0A1I4VCD2-F1
#
_entry.id   AF-A0A1I4VCD2-F1
#
_cell.length_a   1.000
_cell.length_b   1.000
_cell.length_c   1.000
_cell.angle_alpha   90.00
_cell.angle_beta   90.00
_cell.angle_gamma   90.00
#
_symmetry.space_group_name_H-M   'P 1'
#
loop_
_entity.id
_entity.type
_entity.pdbx_description
1 polymer ?
#
loop_
_entity_poly.entity_id
_entity_poly.type
_entity_poly.pdbx_seq_one_letter_code
_entity_poly.pdbx_strand_id
1 'polypeptide(L)'
;MAATVLGCDRLIRNLPRRLRLGSVALLCNQASVTGTLRPLPEELVKNGIRLRFILSPQHGFFSEKQANMIESGHEFHPALGIPIYSLYGPMFSPPPELFEDIDYLLVDLQDVGTRVYTYMTTMGLVLEALSGRDVRVIILDRPNPIGTDVVEGNVVEPGYRSFVGRYLLPMRHGLTPGEYALWVAMEKGLDVDIQVITMENWSPDLHHPETGLRWIFPSPNMPSYETALVYPGMVLLEGIVTPNWTGPVIRGKSGPGKGERDGRESRQAGSYPKMDSQS
;
A
#
# COMPACT_ATOMS: atom_id res chain seq x y z
N MET A 1 -20.95 -17.97 11.21
CA MET A 1 -21.01 -16.56 11.66
C MET A 1 -21.51 -15.70 10.52
N ALA A 2 -21.97 -14.47 10.78
CA ALA A 2 -22.28 -13.52 9.70
C ALA A 2 -20.99 -13.13 8.97
N ALA A 3 -21.07 -12.81 7.68
CA ALA A 3 -19.90 -12.35 6.92
C ALA A 3 -19.37 -11.02 7.47
N THR A 4 -18.05 -10.83 7.38
CA THR A 4 -17.38 -9.57 7.71
C THR A 4 -17.92 -8.44 6.82
N VAL A 5 -18.20 -7.29 7.43
CA VAL A 5 -18.58 -6.07 6.72
C VAL A 5 -17.37 -5.14 6.67
N LEU A 6 -16.93 -4.79 5.46
CA LEU A 6 -15.74 -3.96 5.24
C LEU A 6 -15.94 -2.52 5.70
N GLY A 7 -14.85 -1.82 6.03
CA GLY A 7 -14.90 -0.39 6.36
C GLY A 7 -15.53 0.45 5.25
N CYS A 8 -15.28 0.10 3.98
CA CYS A 8 -15.87 0.80 2.84
C CYS A 8 -17.40 0.59 2.72
N ASP A 9 -17.91 -0.61 3.03
CA ASP A 9 -19.35 -0.89 3.06
C ASP A 9 -20.04 -0.09 4.17
N ARG A 10 -19.40 0.01 5.34
CA ARG A 10 -19.91 0.81 6.46
C ARG A 10 -19.92 2.30 6.14
N LEU A 11 -18.87 2.82 5.50
CA LEU A 11 -18.82 4.21 5.05
C LEU A 11 -19.98 4.50 4.08
N ILE A 12 -20.18 3.67 3.06
CA ILE A 12 -21.23 3.87 2.06
C ILE A 12 -22.61 3.80 2.71
N ARG A 13 -22.83 2.85 3.63
CA ARG A 13 -24.10 2.71 4.36
C ARG A 13 -24.46 3.97 5.16
N ASN A 14 -23.47 4.64 5.75
CA ASN A 14 -23.65 5.79 6.63
C ASN A 14 -22.77 6.97 6.20
N LEU A 15 -22.91 7.41 4.95
CA LEU A 15 -22.03 8.41 4.36
C LEU A 15 -22.19 9.80 5.01
N PRO A 16 -21.17 10.35 5.68
CA PRO A 16 -21.29 11.63 6.35
C PRO A 16 -21.49 12.79 5.37
N ARG A 17 -22.43 13.70 5.66
CA ARG A 17 -22.71 14.87 4.81
C ARG A 17 -21.46 15.72 4.54
N ARG A 18 -20.59 15.89 5.54
CA ARG A 18 -19.32 16.64 5.40
C ARG A 18 -18.39 16.06 4.34
N LEU A 19 -18.36 14.74 4.19
CA LEU A 19 -17.50 14.06 3.22
C LEU A 19 -18.00 14.28 1.77
N ARG A 20 -19.32 14.46 1.59
CA ARG A 20 -19.91 14.80 0.28
C ARG A 20 -19.65 16.25 -0.14
N LEU A 21 -19.41 17.14 0.82
CA LEU A 21 -19.13 18.56 0.56
C LEU A 21 -17.64 18.82 0.33
N GLY A 22 -16.77 17.98 0.89
CA GLY A 22 -15.33 18.09 0.73
C GLY A 22 -14.79 17.48 -0.56
N SER A 23 -13.61 17.93 -0.95
CA SER A 23 -12.75 17.34 -1.97
C SER A 23 -12.04 16.11 -1.40
N VAL A 24 -12.18 14.98 -2.08
CA VAL A 24 -11.67 13.69 -1.61
C VAL A 24 -10.59 13.16 -2.55
N ALA A 25 -9.49 12.66 -1.99
CA ALA A 25 -8.54 11.78 -2.66
C ALA A 25 -8.74 10.33 -2.18
N LEU A 26 -8.38 9.35 -3.01
CA LEU A 26 -8.48 7.93 -2.66
C LEU A 26 -7.14 7.22 -2.91
N LEU A 27 -6.55 6.63 -1.86
CA LEU A 27 -5.46 5.66 -1.99
C LEU A 27 -6.07 4.27 -2.03
N CYS A 28 -5.96 3.60 -3.18
CA CYS A 28 -6.54 2.28 -3.38
C CYS A 28 -5.79 1.42 -4.40
N ASN A 29 -6.15 0.14 -4.45
CA ASN A 29 -5.67 -0.83 -5.44
C ASN A 29 -6.86 -1.51 -6.16
N GLN A 30 -6.59 -2.37 -7.13
CA GLN A 30 -7.65 -3.08 -7.86
C GLN A 30 -8.56 -3.97 -6.99
N ALA A 31 -8.08 -4.40 -5.82
CA ALA A 31 -8.87 -5.19 -4.86
C ALA A 31 -9.79 -4.33 -4.00
N SER A 32 -9.80 -3.02 -4.23
CA SER A 32 -10.63 -2.04 -3.53
C SER A 32 -12.06 -2.06 -4.09
N VAL A 33 -12.77 -3.12 -3.71
CA VAL A 33 -14.19 -3.34 -4.03
C VAL A 33 -15.01 -3.46 -2.75
N THR A 34 -16.30 -3.13 -2.84
CA THR A 34 -17.29 -3.37 -1.79
C THR A 34 -17.48 -4.87 -1.54
N GLY A 35 -18.14 -5.26 -0.44
CA GLY A 35 -18.51 -6.66 -0.16
C GLY A 35 -19.38 -7.29 -1.25
N THR A 36 -19.99 -6.48 -2.13
CA THR A 36 -20.77 -6.91 -3.30
C THR A 36 -19.99 -6.86 -4.62
N LEU A 37 -18.67 -6.74 -4.56
CA LEU A 37 -17.74 -6.69 -5.70
C LEU A 37 -17.91 -5.48 -6.63
N ARG A 38 -18.42 -4.37 -6.12
CA ARG A 38 -18.44 -3.11 -6.89
C ARG A 38 -17.17 -2.31 -6.67
N PRO A 39 -16.52 -1.78 -7.73
CA PRO A 39 -15.35 -0.91 -7.61
C PRO A 39 -15.63 0.27 -6.67
N LEU A 40 -14.79 0.43 -5.64
CA LEU A 40 -14.98 1.49 -4.66
C LEU A 40 -14.94 2.90 -5.27
N PRO A 41 -14.00 3.26 -6.18
CA PRO A 41 -13.98 4.60 -6.77
C PRO A 41 -15.32 4.99 -7.41
N GLU A 42 -15.91 4.05 -8.15
CA GLU A 42 -17.19 4.25 -8.85
C GLU A 42 -18.36 4.38 -7.86
N GLU A 43 -18.41 3.53 -6.83
CA GLU A 43 -19.45 3.62 -5.81
C GLU A 43 -19.34 4.91 -4.98
N LEU A 44 -18.13 5.41 -4.69
CA LEU A 44 -17.96 6.71 -4.03
C LEU A 44 -18.54 7.86 -4.87
N VAL A 45 -18.16 7.95 -6.15
CA VAL A 45 -18.66 9.00 -7.06
C VAL A 45 -20.18 8.89 -7.24
N LYS A 46 -20.71 7.68 -7.40
CA LYS A 46 -22.15 7.41 -7.50
C LYS A 46 -22.92 7.87 -6.26
N ASN A 47 -22.32 7.77 -5.08
CA ASN A 47 -22.91 8.27 -3.83
C ASN A 47 -22.68 9.78 -3.59
N GLY A 48 -22.15 10.49 -4.60
CA GLY A 48 -21.97 11.94 -4.59
C GLY A 48 -20.74 12.42 -3.84
N ILE A 49 -19.69 11.59 -3.75
CA ILE A 49 -18.37 12.03 -3.31
C ILE A 49 -17.65 12.76 -4.46
N ARG A 50 -17.10 13.93 -4.16
CA ARG A 50 -16.23 14.67 -5.08
C ARG A 50 -14.82 14.09 -5.07
N LEU A 51 -14.66 12.95 -5.74
CA LEU A 51 -13.36 12.31 -5.88
C LEU A 51 -12.49 13.08 -6.89
N ARG A 52 -11.37 13.66 -6.43
CA ARG A 52 -10.49 14.52 -7.22
C ARG A 52 -9.45 13.71 -8.00
N PHE A 53 -8.85 12.72 -7.35
CA PHE A 53 -7.87 11.82 -7.96
C PHE A 53 -7.73 10.54 -7.12
N ILE A 54 -7.05 9.57 -7.73
CA ILE A 54 -6.67 8.31 -7.10
C ILE A 54 -5.14 8.24 -6.97
N LEU A 55 -4.67 7.71 -5.85
CA LEU A 55 -3.30 7.27 -5.63
C LEU A 55 -3.26 5.73 -5.75
N SER A 56 -2.36 5.20 -6.57
CA SER A 56 -2.17 3.76 -6.77
C SER A 56 -0.79 3.33 -6.25
N PRO A 57 -0.65 2.26 -5.44
CA PRO A 57 0.65 1.81 -4.94
C PRO A 57 1.51 1.06 -5.97
N GLN A 58 1.05 0.89 -7.21
CA GLN A 58 1.73 0.14 -8.27
C GLN A 58 1.60 0.79 -9.65
N HIS A 59 2.47 0.39 -10.60
CA HIS A 59 2.32 0.74 -12.01
C HIS A 59 1.06 0.08 -12.61
N GLY A 60 0.17 0.90 -13.17
CA GLY A 60 -1.10 0.46 -13.75
C GLY A 60 -2.15 0.14 -12.68
N PHE A 61 -3.21 0.94 -12.63
CA PHE A 61 -4.29 0.77 -11.65
C PHE A 61 -5.04 -0.57 -11.82
N PHE A 62 -5.09 -1.09 -13.06
CA PHE A 62 -5.72 -2.37 -13.42
C PHE A 62 -4.72 -3.52 -13.65
N SER A 63 -3.48 -3.44 -13.13
CA SER A 63 -2.42 -4.44 -13.36
C SER A 63 -1.93 -4.59 -14.82
N GLU A 64 -2.18 -3.62 -15.70
CA GLU A 64 -1.97 -3.79 -17.15
C GLU A 64 -0.56 -3.44 -17.67
N LYS A 65 0.37 -2.90 -16.88
CA LYS A 65 1.64 -2.37 -17.43
C LYS A 65 2.90 -2.80 -16.66
N GLN A 66 3.77 -3.54 -17.34
CA GLN A 66 5.21 -3.55 -17.10
C GLN A 66 5.84 -2.26 -17.64
N ALA A 67 6.85 -1.78 -16.92
CA ALA A 67 7.50 -0.48 -17.04
C ALA A 67 7.81 -0.07 -18.48
N ASN A 68 7.36 1.12 -18.86
CA ASN A 68 8.07 1.97 -19.80
C ASN A 68 8.01 3.40 -19.29
N MET A 69 9.18 3.93 -18.94
CA MET A 69 9.37 5.34 -18.64
C MET A 69 9.02 6.16 -19.87
N ILE A 70 7.88 6.83 -19.83
CA ILE A 70 7.62 8.03 -20.62
C ILE A 70 7.04 9.05 -19.66
N GLU A 71 7.81 10.10 -19.38
CA GLU A 71 7.31 11.39 -18.93
C GLU A 71 6.27 11.89 -19.95
N SER A 72 4.99 11.62 -19.71
CA SER A 72 3.84 12.45 -20.14
C SER A 72 2.53 11.68 -19.98
N GLY A 73 1.65 12.20 -19.13
CA GLY A 73 0.27 11.79 -19.01
C GLY A 73 -0.02 11.06 -17.69
N HIS A 74 -0.68 11.77 -16.77
CA HIS A 74 -1.43 11.11 -15.71
C HIS A 74 -2.32 10.03 -16.35
N GLU A 75 -2.34 8.82 -15.77
CA GLU A 75 -3.36 7.84 -16.16
C GLU A 75 -4.71 8.40 -15.70
N PHE A 76 -5.77 8.15 -16.45
CA PHE A 76 -7.12 8.57 -16.07
C PHE A 76 -7.96 7.34 -15.83
N HIS A 77 -8.77 7.36 -14.77
CA HIS A 77 -9.71 6.30 -14.51
C HIS A 77 -10.72 6.20 -15.67
N PRO A 78 -10.82 5.06 -16.37
CA PRO A 78 -11.53 4.97 -17.64
C PRO A 78 -13.02 5.30 -17.53
N ALA A 79 -13.66 4.90 -16.44
CA ALA A 79 -15.08 5.16 -16.20
C ALA A 79 -15.36 6.55 -15.59
N LEU A 80 -14.39 7.17 -14.92
CA LEU A 80 -14.63 8.35 -14.08
C LEU A 80 -13.97 9.62 -14.64
N GLY A 81 -13.00 9.47 -15.55
CA GLY A 81 -12.25 10.59 -16.12
C GLY A 81 -11.40 11.36 -15.11
N ILE A 82 -11.13 10.79 -13.93
CA ILE A 82 -10.30 11.42 -12.88
C ILE A 82 -8.84 10.95 -12.97
N PRO A 83 -7.87 11.79 -12.60
CA PRO A 83 -6.45 11.40 -12.59
C PRO A 83 -6.14 10.26 -11.62
N ILE A 84 -5.18 9.43 -12.02
CA ILE A 84 -4.55 8.39 -11.23
C ILE A 84 -3.05 8.69 -11.16
N TYR A 85 -2.51 8.79 -9.95
CA TYR A 85 -1.10 8.98 -9.67
C TYR A 85 -0.49 7.68 -9.13
N SER A 86 0.50 7.13 -9.84
CA SER A 86 1.23 5.94 -9.44
C SER A 86 2.32 6.29 -8.41
N LEU A 87 2.20 5.76 -7.19
CA LEU A 87 3.15 5.88 -6.08
C LEU A 87 4.21 4.76 -6.09
N TYR A 88 4.66 4.37 -7.29
CA TYR A 88 5.65 3.34 -7.50
C TYR A 88 6.66 3.80 -8.56
N GLY A 89 7.94 3.46 -8.37
CA GLY A 89 9.03 3.82 -9.28
C GLY A 89 9.59 5.21 -8.98
N PRO A 90 9.44 6.21 -9.88
CA PRO A 90 10.04 7.54 -9.69
C PRO A 90 9.42 8.33 -8.52
N MET A 91 8.24 7.93 -8.06
CA MET A 91 7.48 8.62 -7.02
C MET A 91 6.99 7.60 -6.00
N PHE A 92 7.68 7.44 -4.86
CA PHE A 92 7.21 6.59 -3.76
C PHE A 92 6.37 7.35 -2.73
N SER A 93 6.44 8.69 -2.77
CA SER A 93 5.67 9.60 -1.93
C SER A 93 4.99 10.63 -2.83
N PRO A 94 3.70 10.92 -2.63
CA PRO A 94 3.02 12.00 -3.35
C PRO A 94 3.69 13.34 -3.04
N PRO A 95 3.78 14.25 -4.02
CA PRO A 95 4.25 15.60 -3.79
C PRO A 95 3.25 16.36 -2.89
N PRO A 96 3.74 17.15 -1.92
CA PRO A 96 2.94 18.02 -1.04
C PRO A 96 1.79 18.77 -1.72
N GLU A 97 2.06 19.32 -2.90
CA GLU A 97 1.17 20.17 -3.69
C GLU A 97 -0.09 19.43 -4.14
N LEU A 98 -0.03 18.10 -4.22
CA LEU A 98 -1.16 17.25 -4.60
C LEU A 98 -2.32 17.33 -3.59
N PHE A 99 -2.05 17.77 -2.36
CA PHE A 99 -3.03 17.82 -1.27
C PHE A 99 -3.52 19.23 -0.92
N GLU A 100 -3.11 20.28 -1.63
CA GLU A 100 -3.50 21.67 -1.30
C GLU A 100 -5.02 21.91 -1.35
N ASP A 101 -5.73 21.20 -2.25
CA ASP A 101 -7.18 21.31 -2.43
C ASP A 101 -7.96 20.06 -1.99
N ILE A 102 -7.41 19.29 -1.04
CA ILE A 102 -7.99 18.04 -0.56
C ILE A 102 -8.35 18.15 0.92
N ASP A 103 -9.63 17.94 1.23
CA ASP A 103 -10.11 17.94 2.63
C ASP A 103 -9.94 16.55 3.27
N TYR A 104 -10.07 15.49 2.46
CA TYR A 104 -10.08 14.11 2.93
C TYR A 104 -9.24 13.19 2.05
N LEU A 105 -8.41 12.34 2.68
CA LEU A 105 -7.84 11.17 2.03
C LEU A 105 -8.57 9.92 2.53
N LEU A 106 -9.27 9.22 1.64
CA LEU A 106 -9.74 7.87 1.92
C LEU A 106 -8.62 6.88 1.60
N VAL A 107 -8.42 5.89 2.46
CA VAL A 107 -7.48 4.78 2.22
C VAL A 107 -8.24 3.47 2.27
N ASP A 108 -8.22 2.72 1.18
CA ASP A 108 -8.83 1.39 1.07
C ASP A 108 -7.83 0.49 0.36
N LEU A 109 -7.08 -0.33 1.11
CA LEU A 109 -6.04 -1.18 0.56
C LEU A 109 -6.21 -2.60 1.08
N GLN A 110 -6.46 -3.55 0.17
CA GLN A 110 -6.31 -4.96 0.51
C GLN A 110 -4.82 -5.28 0.60
N ASP A 111 -4.36 -5.58 1.81
CA ASP A 111 -2.99 -6.03 2.11
C ASP A 111 -2.94 -7.56 2.27
N VAL A 112 -1.74 -8.10 2.50
CA VAL A 112 -1.47 -9.54 2.65
C VAL A 112 -0.87 -9.92 4.02
N GLY A 113 -0.72 -8.97 4.94
CA GLY A 113 -0.22 -9.21 6.30
C GLY A 113 1.29 -9.40 6.40
N THR A 114 2.03 -9.03 5.35
CA THR A 114 3.47 -9.28 5.24
C THR A 114 4.23 -7.98 4.99
N ARG A 115 5.24 -7.69 5.82
CA ARG A 115 6.01 -6.44 5.78
C ARG A 115 6.56 -6.06 4.40
N VAL A 116 7.05 -7.04 3.65
CA VAL A 116 7.69 -6.80 2.34
C VAL A 116 6.68 -6.54 1.22
N TYR A 117 5.38 -6.74 1.48
CA TYR A 117 4.31 -6.33 0.58
C TYR A 117 4.08 -4.82 0.72
N THR A 118 4.44 -4.08 -0.32
CA THR A 118 4.76 -2.64 -0.16
C THR A 118 3.57 -1.71 -0.02
N TYR A 119 2.32 -2.21 -0.05
CA TYR A 119 1.13 -1.35 0.03
C TYR A 119 1.04 -0.63 1.37
N MET A 120 1.35 -1.32 2.47
CA MET A 120 1.39 -0.70 3.80
C MET A 120 2.56 0.28 3.91
N THR A 121 3.71 0.01 3.26
CA THR A 121 4.79 1.02 3.15
C THR A 121 4.33 2.26 2.40
N THR A 122 3.64 2.11 1.27
CA THR A 122 3.08 3.25 0.52
C THR A 122 2.12 4.05 1.38
N MET A 123 1.20 3.40 2.10
CA MET A 123 0.29 4.08 3.02
C MET A 123 1.06 4.87 4.08
N GLY A 124 2.08 4.27 4.71
CA GLY A 124 2.91 4.96 5.70
C GLY A 124 3.63 6.19 5.13
N LEU A 125 4.16 6.11 3.90
CA LEU A 125 4.79 7.26 3.24
C LEU A 125 3.80 8.39 2.93
N VAL A 126 2.57 8.04 2.56
CA VAL A 126 1.49 9.02 2.36
C VAL A 126 1.13 9.70 3.69
N LEU A 127 1.05 8.95 4.79
CA LEU A 127 0.82 9.53 6.13
C LEU A 127 1.96 10.47 6.54
N GLU A 128 3.22 10.08 6.30
CA GLU A 128 4.38 10.95 6.54
C GLU A 128 4.29 12.26 5.74
N ALA A 129 3.88 12.20 4.46
CA ALA A 129 3.70 13.38 3.61
C ALA A 129 2.53 14.29 4.05
N LEU A 130 1.54 13.73 4.75
CA LEU A 130 0.38 14.45 5.27
C LEU A 130 0.59 15.02 6.68
N SER A 131 1.69 14.67 7.38
CA SER A 131 1.95 15.16 8.73
C SER A 131 2.03 16.69 8.77
N GLY A 132 1.28 17.30 9.69
CA GLY A 132 1.17 18.74 9.88
C GLY A 132 0.24 19.44 8.88
N ARG A 133 -0.55 18.70 8.09
CA ARG A 133 -1.52 19.25 7.13
C ARG A 133 -2.95 19.14 7.63
N ASP A 134 -3.79 20.06 7.19
CA ASP A 134 -5.23 20.04 7.45
C ASP A 134 -5.97 19.11 6.46
N VAL A 135 -5.55 17.85 6.41
CA VAL A 135 -6.18 16.79 5.60
C VAL A 135 -6.58 15.66 6.54
N ARG A 136 -7.89 15.37 6.65
CA ARG A 136 -8.33 14.23 7.44
C ARG A 136 -8.14 12.94 6.67
N VAL A 137 -7.40 12.00 7.25
CA VAL A 137 -7.22 10.66 6.70
C VAL A 137 -8.29 9.73 7.26
N ILE A 138 -9.01 9.03 6.39
CA ILE A 138 -10.02 8.05 6.78
C ILE A 138 -9.62 6.69 6.23
N ILE A 139 -9.23 5.77 7.12
CA ILE A 139 -8.89 4.39 6.75
C ILE A 139 -10.16 3.56 6.71
N LEU A 140 -10.45 2.96 5.56
CA LEU A 140 -11.53 2.00 5.34
C LEU A 140 -10.95 0.62 5.62
N ASP A 141 -11.15 0.14 6.84
CA ASP A 141 -10.40 -1.02 7.30
C ASP A 141 -10.78 -2.30 6.56
N ARG A 142 -9.80 -3.19 6.41
CA ARG A 142 -9.91 -4.47 5.69
C ARG A 142 -9.26 -5.59 6.49
N PRO A 143 -9.69 -6.85 6.30
CA PRO A 143 -9.06 -7.97 6.99
C PRO A 143 -7.60 -8.09 6.57
N ASN A 144 -6.73 -8.32 7.56
CA ASN A 144 -5.46 -8.98 7.31
C ASN A 144 -5.77 -10.43 6.96
N PRO A 145 -5.43 -10.93 5.75
CA PRO A 145 -5.92 -12.22 5.28
C PRO A 145 -5.35 -13.41 6.04
N ILE A 146 -4.25 -13.22 6.75
CA ILE A 146 -3.59 -14.24 7.58
C ILE A 146 -3.77 -13.95 9.07
N GLY A 147 -4.84 -13.25 9.45
CA GLY A 147 -5.13 -12.90 10.83
C GLY A 147 -4.17 -11.84 11.41
N THR A 148 -4.48 -11.43 12.63
CA THR A 148 -3.73 -10.46 13.44
C THR A 148 -3.41 -10.98 14.84
N ASP A 149 -3.86 -12.19 15.16
CA ASP A 149 -3.59 -12.90 16.41
C ASP A 149 -2.16 -13.45 16.50
N VAL A 150 -1.47 -13.56 15.37
CA VAL A 150 -0.09 -14.08 15.28
C VAL A 150 0.85 -13.04 14.69
N VAL A 151 2.00 -12.87 15.36
CA VAL A 151 3.11 -11.98 14.97
C VAL A 151 4.39 -12.81 14.87
N GLU A 152 5.05 -12.80 13.70
CA GLU A 152 6.17 -13.71 13.42
C GLU A 152 7.30 -13.06 12.60
N GLY A 153 8.53 -13.49 12.87
CA GLY A 153 9.74 -13.06 12.15
C GLY A 153 10.49 -11.90 12.80
N ASN A 154 11.68 -11.61 12.29
CA ASN A 154 12.54 -10.54 12.82
C ASN A 154 12.04 -9.15 12.41
N VAL A 155 12.30 -8.16 13.25
CA VAL A 155 12.17 -6.74 12.88
C VAL A 155 13.34 -6.31 11.97
N VAL A 156 13.13 -5.25 11.20
CA VAL A 156 14.17 -4.70 10.32
C VAL A 156 15.26 -4.03 11.16
N GLU A 157 16.50 -4.48 11.01
CA GLU A 157 17.63 -3.87 11.69
C GLU A 157 17.95 -2.46 11.14
N PRO A 158 18.44 -1.53 11.99
CA PRO A 158 19.01 -0.28 11.52
C PRO A 158 20.06 -0.52 10.41
N GLY A 159 19.97 0.22 9.30
CA GLY A 159 20.85 0.03 8.12
C GLY A 159 20.28 -0.89 7.03
N TYR A 160 19.29 -1.72 7.34
CA TYR A 160 18.58 -2.57 6.35
C TYR A 160 17.20 -2.01 5.93
N ARG A 161 16.86 -0.81 6.40
CA ARG A 161 15.60 -0.14 6.04
C ARG A 161 15.57 0.21 4.56
N SER A 162 14.49 -0.16 3.90
CA SER A 162 14.25 0.10 2.48
C SER A 162 12.74 0.19 2.21
N PHE A 163 12.31 0.34 0.96
CA PHE A 163 10.88 0.36 0.61
C PHE A 163 10.15 -0.94 0.96
N VAL A 164 10.84 -2.10 0.91
CA VAL A 164 10.29 -3.40 1.32
C VAL A 164 10.47 -3.70 2.81
N GLY A 165 10.87 -2.70 3.61
CA GLY A 165 11.15 -2.87 5.03
C GLY A 165 11.44 -1.53 5.69
N ARG A 166 10.52 -0.57 5.56
CA ARG A 166 10.74 0.81 6.02
C ARG A 166 10.58 0.94 7.53
N TYR A 167 9.57 0.28 8.07
CA TYR A 167 9.16 0.40 9.46
C TYR A 167 9.61 -0.82 10.27
N LEU A 168 9.73 -0.63 11.60
CA LEU A 168 10.17 -1.65 12.55
C LEU A 168 9.08 -2.68 12.85
N LEU A 169 8.62 -3.37 11.80
CA LEU A 169 7.64 -4.44 11.92
C LEU A 169 8.29 -5.81 11.66
N PRO A 170 7.78 -6.88 12.29
CA PRO A 170 8.17 -8.24 11.98
C PRO A 170 7.63 -8.65 10.59
N MET A 171 8.06 -9.81 10.08
CA MET A 171 7.71 -10.24 8.71
C MET A 171 6.20 -10.42 8.55
N ARG A 172 5.58 -11.16 9.48
CA ARG A 172 4.12 -11.19 9.68
C ARG A 172 3.81 -10.21 10.80
N HIS A 173 3.27 -9.05 10.43
CA HIS A 173 3.13 -7.93 11.37
C HIS A 173 1.89 -8.01 12.25
N GLY A 174 0.88 -8.79 11.86
CA GLY A 174 -0.32 -9.01 12.66
C GLY A 174 -1.16 -7.74 12.90
N LEU A 175 -1.28 -6.88 11.88
CA LEU A 175 -2.07 -5.64 11.95
C LEU A 175 -3.04 -5.57 10.78
N THR A 176 -4.24 -5.02 10.98
CA THR A 176 -5.08 -4.54 9.89
C THR A 176 -4.48 -3.25 9.28
N PRO A 177 -4.91 -2.82 8.07
CA PRO A 177 -4.50 -1.52 7.54
C PRO A 177 -4.83 -0.34 8.48
N GLY A 178 -5.98 -0.38 9.17
CA GLY A 178 -6.36 0.61 10.17
C GLY A 178 -5.39 0.65 11.36
N GLU A 179 -5.07 -0.51 11.92
CA GLU A 179 -4.13 -0.63 13.04
C GLU A 179 -2.71 -0.23 12.62
N TYR A 180 -2.28 -0.62 11.42
CA TYR A 180 -0.99 -0.24 10.84
C TYR A 180 -0.86 1.28 10.71
N ALA A 181 -1.89 1.96 10.20
CA ALA A 181 -1.88 3.41 10.03
C ALA A 181 -1.70 4.13 11.38
N LEU A 182 -2.44 3.72 12.40
CA LEU A 182 -2.32 4.26 13.75
C LEU A 182 -0.95 3.96 14.37
N TRP A 183 -0.43 2.75 14.18
CA TRP A 183 0.89 2.36 14.66
C TRP A 183 2.00 3.19 13.99
N VAL A 184 1.95 3.41 12.67
CA VAL A 184 2.92 4.26 11.96
C VAL A 184 2.85 5.69 12.47
N ALA A 185 1.65 6.25 12.65
CA ALA A 185 1.50 7.61 13.17
C ALA A 185 2.13 7.76 14.57
N MET A 186 1.89 6.79 15.45
CA MET A 186 2.49 6.76 16.79
C MET A 186 4.01 6.60 16.72
N GLU A 187 4.52 5.60 16.01
CA GLU A 187 5.95 5.26 15.93
C GLU A 187 6.78 6.39 15.32
N LYS A 188 6.19 7.13 14.36
CA LYS A 188 6.86 8.22 13.65
C LYS A 188 6.58 9.60 14.26
N GLY A 189 5.70 9.69 15.26
CA GLY A 189 5.28 10.96 15.86
C GLY A 189 4.58 11.89 14.86
N LEU A 190 3.72 11.34 14.00
CA LEU A 190 3.03 12.10 12.95
C LEU A 190 1.87 12.90 13.52
N ASP A 191 1.74 14.14 13.07
CA ASP A 191 0.60 15.01 13.34
C ASP A 191 -0.41 14.89 12.21
N VAL A 192 -1.26 13.86 12.26
CA VAL A 192 -2.27 13.57 11.22
C VAL A 192 -3.60 13.23 11.89
N ASP A 193 -4.69 13.86 11.45
CA ASP A 193 -6.05 13.50 11.87
C ASP A 193 -6.49 12.21 11.18
N ILE A 194 -6.28 11.07 11.86
CA ILE A 194 -6.64 9.73 11.36
C ILE A 194 -7.94 9.26 11.99
N GLN A 195 -8.90 8.89 11.15
CA GLN A 195 -10.11 8.18 11.52
C GLN A 195 -10.10 6.77 10.90
N VAL A 196 -10.25 5.72 11.72
CA VAL A 196 -10.43 4.36 11.21
C VAL A 196 -11.92 3.99 11.21
N ILE A 197 -12.44 3.57 10.07
CA ILE A 197 -13.76 2.92 9.96
C ILE A 197 -13.53 1.42 10.06
N THR A 198 -13.66 0.90 11.28
CA THR A 198 -13.44 -0.52 11.61
C THR A 198 -14.43 -1.43 10.90
N MET A 199 -14.07 -2.69 10.70
CA MET A 199 -14.97 -3.71 10.18
C MET A 199 -16.06 -4.11 11.21
N GLU A 200 -17.14 -4.74 10.74
CA GLU A 200 -18.10 -5.46 11.60
C GLU A 200 -17.96 -6.97 11.35
N ASN A 201 -18.29 -7.79 12.36
CA ASN A 201 -18.19 -9.26 12.29
C ASN A 201 -16.79 -9.75 11.87
N TRP A 202 -15.75 -9.12 12.40
CA TRP A 202 -14.36 -9.52 12.22
C TRP A 202 -13.74 -9.77 13.60
N SER A 203 -12.85 -10.76 13.68
CA SER A 203 -12.02 -11.00 14.86
C SER A 203 -10.58 -11.28 14.45
N PRO A 204 -9.60 -11.03 15.35
CA PRO A 204 -8.18 -11.15 15.04
C PRO A 204 -7.72 -12.51 14.51
N ASP A 205 -8.40 -13.58 14.91
CA ASP A 205 -8.12 -14.97 14.57
C ASP A 205 -8.69 -15.41 13.21
N LEU A 206 -9.51 -14.58 12.56
CA LEU A 206 -10.07 -14.94 11.25
C LEU A 206 -9.02 -14.83 10.15
N HIS A 207 -8.80 -15.96 9.47
CA HIS A 207 -8.17 -15.97 8.17
C HIS A 207 -9.18 -15.62 7.07
N HIS A 208 -8.68 -15.20 5.90
CA HIS A 208 -9.53 -14.70 4.80
C HIS A 208 -10.73 -15.60 4.47
N PRO A 209 -10.60 -16.95 4.34
CA PRO A 209 -11.73 -17.82 4.02
C PRO A 209 -12.88 -17.75 5.03
N GLU A 210 -12.57 -17.44 6.28
CA GLU A 210 -13.53 -17.42 7.40
C GLU A 210 -14.32 -16.11 7.47
N THR A 211 -13.82 -15.05 6.82
CA THR A 211 -14.49 -13.74 6.72
C THR A 211 -15.79 -13.79 5.90
N GLY A 212 -15.95 -14.81 5.05
CA GLY A 212 -17.05 -14.91 4.09
C GLY A 212 -16.92 -13.97 2.88
N LEU A 213 -15.79 -13.27 2.73
CA LEU A 213 -15.51 -12.38 1.61
C LEU A 213 -14.84 -13.14 0.45
N ARG A 214 -15.08 -12.68 -0.78
CA ARG A 214 -14.37 -13.21 -1.96
C ARG A 214 -12.96 -12.65 -2.01
N TRP A 215 -11.99 -13.52 -2.33
CA TRP A 215 -10.62 -13.08 -2.59
C TRP A 215 -10.55 -12.34 -3.92
N ILE A 216 -10.12 -11.08 -3.87
CA ILE A 216 -9.79 -10.29 -5.05
C ILE A 216 -8.30 -10.03 -4.98
N PHE A 217 -7.56 -10.52 -5.97
CA PHE A 217 -6.10 -10.50 -5.93
C PHE A 217 -5.58 -9.05 -5.91
N PRO A 218 -4.83 -8.66 -4.86
CA PRO A 218 -4.31 -7.30 -4.75
C PRO A 218 -3.26 -7.00 -5.82
N SER A 219 -2.50 -8.00 -6.26
CA SER A 219 -1.55 -7.92 -7.37
C SER A 219 -1.50 -9.23 -8.16
N PRO A 220 -0.94 -9.25 -9.40
CA PRO A 220 -0.84 -10.47 -10.21
C PRO A 220 -0.06 -11.61 -9.53
N ASN A 221 0.91 -11.26 -8.69
CA ASN A 221 1.71 -12.21 -7.92
C ASN A 221 1.03 -12.68 -6.63
N MET A 222 -0.20 -12.22 -6.35
CA MET A 222 -0.99 -12.63 -5.20
C MET A 222 -2.37 -13.17 -5.63
N PRO A 223 -2.40 -14.24 -6.45
CA PRO A 223 -3.63 -14.70 -7.10
C PRO A 223 -4.64 -15.33 -6.14
N SER A 224 -4.19 -15.89 -5.02
CA SER A 224 -5.04 -16.60 -4.06
C SER A 224 -4.67 -16.32 -2.60
N TYR A 225 -5.61 -16.61 -1.70
CA TYR A 225 -5.39 -16.56 -0.26
C TYR A 225 -4.23 -17.47 0.18
N GLU A 226 -4.12 -18.67 -0.39
CA GLU A 226 -3.04 -19.62 -0.07
C GLU A 226 -1.67 -19.03 -0.40
N THR A 227 -1.57 -18.20 -1.43
CA THR A 227 -0.34 -17.46 -1.74
C THR A 227 -0.01 -16.49 -0.60
N ALA A 228 -1.00 -15.73 -0.11
CA ALA A 228 -0.81 -14.82 1.03
C ALA A 228 -0.42 -15.56 2.31
N LEU A 229 -0.98 -16.75 2.53
CA LEU A 229 -0.68 -17.59 3.70
C LEU A 229 0.80 -18.02 3.76
N VAL A 230 1.38 -18.40 2.62
CA VAL A 230 2.78 -18.87 2.57
C VAL A 230 3.78 -17.74 2.29
N TYR A 231 3.32 -16.58 1.84
CA TYR A 231 4.15 -15.46 1.42
C TYR A 231 5.17 -14.97 2.47
N PRO A 232 4.81 -14.82 3.77
CA PRO A 232 5.78 -14.38 4.78
C PRO A 232 7.06 -15.23 4.84
N GLY A 233 6.95 -16.54 4.61
CA GLY A 233 8.08 -17.46 4.60
C GLY A 233 8.74 -17.56 3.22
N MET A 234 7.93 -17.73 2.17
CA MET A 234 8.45 -18.03 0.82
C MET A 234 9.14 -16.83 0.16
N VAL A 235 8.73 -15.60 0.48
CA VAL A 235 9.33 -14.39 -0.10
C VAL A 235 10.81 -14.23 0.24
N LEU A 236 11.28 -14.82 1.35
CA LEU A 236 12.70 -14.81 1.74
C LEU A 236 13.60 -15.46 0.67
N LEU A 237 13.06 -16.38 -0.13
CA LEU A 237 13.79 -17.06 -1.20
C LEU A 237 14.09 -16.13 -2.38
N GLU A 238 13.38 -15.01 -2.56
CA GLU A 238 13.70 -14.01 -3.60
C GLU A 238 15.07 -13.35 -3.36
N GLY A 239 15.55 -13.36 -2.12
CA GLY A 239 16.89 -12.89 -1.75
C GLY A 239 18.01 -13.89 -2.07
N ILE A 240 17.69 -15.11 -2.50
CA ILE A 240 18.67 -16.14 -2.81
C ILE A 240 18.99 -16.10 -4.31
N VAL A 241 20.21 -15.69 -4.64
CA VAL A 241 20.74 -15.89 -6.00
C VAL A 241 21.17 -17.35 -6.12
N THR A 242 20.37 -18.20 -6.78
CA THR A 242 20.90 -19.47 -7.28
C THR A 242 21.47 -19.27 -8.69
N PRO A 243 22.52 -20.01 -9.11
CA PRO A 243 23.11 -19.87 -10.44
C PRO A 243 22.13 -20.00 -11.62
N ASN A 244 20.95 -20.59 -11.38
CA ASN A 244 19.93 -20.88 -12.39
C ASN A 244 18.60 -20.11 -12.15
N TRP A 245 18.55 -19.16 -11.20
CA TRP A 245 17.34 -18.38 -10.94
C TRP A 245 17.10 -17.32 -12.02
N THR A 246 15.92 -17.35 -12.65
CA THR A 246 15.51 -16.42 -13.72
C THR A 246 14.45 -15.40 -13.28
N GLY A 247 14.05 -15.41 -12.01
CA GLY A 247 13.10 -14.44 -11.46
C GLY A 247 13.74 -13.06 -11.14
N PRO A 248 12.93 -12.00 -10.97
CA PRO A 248 13.44 -10.68 -10.64
C PRO A 248 14.16 -10.68 -9.30
N VAL A 249 15.38 -10.12 -9.26
CA VAL A 249 16.16 -9.96 -8.03
C VAL A 249 15.99 -8.53 -7.54
N ILE A 250 15.31 -8.34 -6.41
CA ILE A 250 15.24 -7.03 -5.75
C ILE A 250 16.54 -6.81 -4.98
N ARG A 251 17.52 -6.16 -5.62
CA ARG A 251 18.72 -5.71 -4.91
C ARG A 251 18.38 -4.43 -4.14
N GLY A 252 18.27 -4.55 -2.81
CA GLY A 252 18.26 -3.39 -1.93
C GLY A 252 19.57 -2.60 -2.13
N LYS A 253 19.47 -1.31 -2.47
CA LYS A 253 20.64 -0.44 -2.52
C LYS A 253 21.13 -0.18 -1.09
N SER A 254 22.06 -0.99 -0.60
CA SER A 254 22.89 -0.63 0.55
C SER A 254 23.97 0.36 0.09
N GLY A 255 24.09 1.50 0.78
CA GLY A 255 25.20 2.45 0.59
C GLY A 255 26.57 1.80 0.82
N PRO A 256 27.67 2.47 0.43
CA PRO A 256 28.98 1.82 0.31
C PRO A 256 29.60 1.56 1.69
N GLY A 257 29.42 0.34 2.21
CA GLY A 257 30.28 -0.24 3.24
C GLY A 257 31.52 -0.85 2.58
N LYS A 258 32.70 -0.41 2.99
CA LYS A 258 34.00 -0.92 2.53
C LYS A 258 34.13 -2.43 2.84
N GLY A 259 34.46 -3.22 1.82
CA GLY A 259 34.86 -4.62 1.93
C GLY A 259 35.43 -5.09 0.60
N GLU A 260 36.62 -5.68 0.63
CA GLU A 260 37.58 -5.80 -0.48
C GLU A 260 37.23 -6.82 -1.59
N ARG A 261 37.63 -6.43 -2.81
CA ARG A 261 38.25 -7.20 -3.91
C ARG A 261 37.70 -8.60 -4.22
N ASP A 262 37.09 -8.72 -5.40
CA ASP A 262 37.68 -9.62 -6.41
C ASP A 262 37.45 -9.08 -7.83
N GLY A 263 38.52 -9.10 -8.62
CA GLY A 263 38.60 -8.45 -9.92
C GLY A 263 38.15 -9.37 -11.04
N ARG A 264 37.18 -8.91 -11.83
CA ARG A 264 37.07 -9.21 -13.28
C ARG A 264 36.25 -8.11 -13.92
N GLU A 265 36.94 -7.24 -14.65
CA GLU A 265 36.33 -6.24 -15.52
C GLU A 265 35.60 -6.94 -16.69
N SER A 266 34.34 -6.59 -16.88
CA SER A 266 33.77 -6.43 -18.22
C SER A 266 32.90 -5.17 -18.21
N ARG A 267 33.16 -4.34 -19.23
CA ARG A 267 32.81 -2.92 -19.31
C ARG A 267 31.37 -2.69 -19.76
N GLN A 268 30.92 -1.47 -19.46
CA GLN A 268 29.82 -0.68 -20.05
C GLN A 268 28.39 -0.93 -19.54
N ALA A 269 27.95 -0.05 -18.63
CA ALA A 269 26.61 0.54 -18.65
C ALA A 269 26.64 1.93 -17.99
N GLY A 270 25.94 2.89 -18.58
CA GLY A 270 25.98 4.32 -18.29
C GLY A 270 25.64 4.72 -16.86
N SER A 271 26.28 5.78 -16.41
CA SER A 271 26.11 6.47 -15.14
C SER A 271 24.73 7.15 -15.03
N TYR A 272 24.04 6.95 -13.90
CA TYR A 272 22.83 7.70 -13.49
C TYR A 272 23.02 8.28 -12.06
N PRO A 273 22.39 9.43 -11.74
CA PRO A 273 22.86 10.34 -10.70
C PRO A 273 22.57 9.88 -9.28
N LYS A 274 23.46 10.28 -8.36
CA LYS A 274 23.24 10.24 -6.90
C LYS A 274 22.27 11.35 -6.51
N MET A 275 21.30 11.06 -5.65
CA MET A 275 20.57 12.09 -4.91
C MET A 275 21.40 12.43 -3.67
N ASP A 276 21.78 13.70 -3.55
CA ASP A 276 22.44 14.26 -2.39
C ASP A 276 21.48 14.31 -1.20
N SER A 277 21.99 13.93 -0.03
CA SER A 277 21.40 14.22 1.26
C SER A 277 21.54 15.72 1.54
N GLN A 278 20.44 16.42 1.80
CA GLN A 278 20.49 17.65 2.59
C GLN A 278 19.52 17.55 3.77
N SER A 279 20.12 17.85 4.91
CA SER A 279 19.63 18.27 6.23
C SER A 279 18.17 18.67 6.36
#